data_AF-A0A3P1WSF0-F1
#
_entry.id   AF-A0A3P1WSF0-F1
#
_cell.length_a   1.000
_cell.length_b   1.000
_cell.length_c   1.000
_cell.angle_alpha   90.00
_cell.angle_beta   90.00
_cell.angle_gamma   90.00
#
_symmetry.space_group_name_H-M   'P 1'
#
loop_
_entity.id
_entity.type
_entity.pdbx_description
1 polymer ?
#
loop_
_entity_poly.entity_id
_entity_poly.type
_entity_poly.pdbx_seq_one_letter_code
_entity_poly.pdbx_strand_id
1 'polypeptide(L)'
;MTDIIQGLLQLQESIHRFEVETLGLDPDWGEARVAFCVAGELLDLAFHGDSFDEFPDEPPGMDEDSNHPLAAFLDWLAEPHHARRVRSLRFTGPDEGGNGMRPWTFDRLLNRDVVFERLRHFEVGLTDGADHNLSVIASADDWFSEGGTLAALLARMPTLRSMIVPSAPNEEFFDGPPHPLSSLQLQCGLAHENVITNLARSSRFPELRELDHTEMHDPGRVAEASAEELRELFTDVEAFEELVRSPTGRRLSRLVLRGTTLTEEQLGSLHRANPGLQLIHVPEEHGYHIS
;
A
#
# COMPACT_ATOMS: atom_id res chain seq x y z
N MET A 1 18.87 1.22 21.96
CA MET A 1 17.60 1.97 21.83
C MET A 1 17.86 3.46 21.87
N THR A 2 18.63 3.95 22.84
CA THR A 2 19.07 5.36 22.89
C THR A 2 19.66 5.85 21.56
N ASP A 3 20.62 5.12 20.99
CA ASP A 3 21.25 5.51 19.72
C ASP A 3 20.26 5.55 18.54
N ILE A 4 19.29 4.64 18.52
CA ILE A 4 18.26 4.57 17.47
C ILE A 4 17.31 5.77 17.58
N ILE A 5 16.89 6.11 18.81
CA ILE A 5 16.07 7.30 19.07
C ILE A 5 16.83 8.57 18.66
N GLN A 6 18.12 8.67 19.03
CA GLN A 6 18.95 9.79 18.60
C GLN A 6 19.08 9.86 17.08
N GLY A 7 19.23 8.72 16.39
CA GLY A 7 19.22 8.67 14.93
C GLY A 7 17.91 9.15 14.31
N LEU A 8 16.75 8.81 14.89
CA LEU A 8 15.45 9.31 14.44
C LEU A 8 15.29 10.82 14.67
N LEU A 9 15.76 11.33 15.81
CA LEU A 9 15.76 12.78 16.09
C LEU A 9 16.67 13.54 15.11
N GLN A 10 17.84 12.99 14.80
CA GLN A 10 18.76 13.54 13.81
C GLN A 10 18.16 13.50 12.39
N LEU A 11 17.43 12.45 12.06
CA LEU A 11 16.68 12.37 10.81
C LEU A 11 15.62 13.47 10.73
N GLN A 12 14.80 13.64 11.78
CA GLN A 12 13.81 14.73 11.86
C GLN A 12 14.46 16.11 11.68
N GLU A 13 15.58 16.36 12.36
CA GLU A 13 16.33 17.62 12.22
C GLU A 13 16.87 17.81 10.80
N SER A 14 17.36 16.75 10.16
CA SER A 14 17.85 16.82 8.79
C SER A 14 16.74 17.11 7.78
N ILE A 15 15.56 16.51 7.96
CA ILE A 15 14.38 16.76 7.11
C ILE A 15 13.94 18.21 7.27
N HIS A 16 13.78 18.68 8.51
CA HIS A 16 13.39 20.05 8.79
C HIS A 16 14.38 21.07 8.21
N ARG A 17 15.69 20.81 8.34
CA ARG A 17 16.73 21.66 7.75
C ARG A 17 16.61 21.72 6.23
N PHE A 18 16.37 20.59 5.57
CA PHE A 18 16.17 20.54 4.13
C PHE A 18 14.97 21.41 3.71
N GLU A 19 13.82 21.26 4.37
CA GLU A 19 12.61 22.03 4.09
C GLU A 19 12.83 23.56 4.23
N VAL A 20 13.51 23.98 5.31
CA VAL A 20 13.72 25.41 5.58
C VAL A 20 14.84 26.01 4.72
N GLU A 21 16.00 25.34 4.64
CA GLU A 21 17.20 25.91 4.02
C GLU A 21 17.24 25.67 2.51
N THR A 22 16.65 24.57 2.02
CA THR A 22 16.69 24.19 0.60
C THR A 22 15.39 24.58 -0.09
N LEU A 23 14.24 24.21 0.46
CA LEU A 23 12.94 24.54 -0.14
C LEU A 23 12.41 25.94 0.25
N GLY A 24 13.05 26.59 1.23
CA GLY A 24 12.64 27.93 1.69
C GLY A 24 11.29 27.96 2.40
N LEU A 25 10.85 26.83 2.96
CA LEU A 25 9.58 26.73 3.69
C LEU A 25 9.65 27.45 5.04
N ASP A 26 8.49 27.80 5.58
CA ASP A 26 8.37 28.44 6.90
C ASP A 26 8.83 27.44 7.99
N PRO A 27 9.75 27.82 8.89
CA PRO A 27 10.25 26.91 9.93
C PRO A 27 9.18 26.43 10.92
N ASP A 28 8.06 27.15 11.06
CA ASP A 28 6.93 26.71 11.89
C ASP A 28 5.98 25.75 11.15
N TRP A 29 6.20 25.53 9.84
CA TRP A 29 5.40 24.68 8.96
C TRP A 29 6.27 23.77 8.09
N GLY A 30 6.41 22.51 8.50
CA GLY A 30 6.98 21.44 7.67
C GLY A 30 5.89 20.62 6.99
N GLU A 31 6.11 20.24 5.73
CA GLU A 31 5.22 19.39 4.95
C GLU A 31 5.55 17.91 5.21
N ALA A 32 6.83 17.57 5.21
CA ALA A 32 7.34 16.24 5.50
C ALA A 32 7.67 16.04 6.98
N ARG A 33 7.34 14.86 7.52
CA ARG A 33 7.61 14.50 8.91
C ARG A 33 7.77 13.00 9.09
N VAL A 34 8.72 12.65 9.96
CA VAL A 34 8.83 11.31 10.54
C VAL A 34 8.29 11.37 11.95
N ALA A 35 7.32 10.53 12.28
CA ALA A 35 6.82 10.35 13.64
C ALA A 35 7.16 8.95 14.14
N PHE A 36 7.42 8.82 15.44
CA PHE A 36 7.72 7.51 16.03
C PHE A 36 7.18 7.36 17.45
N CYS A 37 6.88 6.11 17.81
CA CYS A 37 6.55 5.69 19.17
C CYS A 37 7.42 4.49 19.56
N VAL A 38 7.88 4.48 20.81
CA VAL A 38 8.68 3.38 21.37
C VAL A 38 7.79 2.45 22.19
N ALA A 39 7.69 1.19 21.77
CA ALA A 39 6.96 0.13 22.48
C ALA A 39 7.96 -0.93 22.98
N GLY A 40 8.52 -0.69 24.17
CA GLY A 40 9.58 -1.52 24.74
C GLY A 40 10.86 -1.43 23.91
N GLU A 41 11.20 -2.51 23.20
CA GLU A 41 12.38 -2.56 22.32
C GLU A 41 12.07 -2.31 20.84
N LEU A 42 10.83 -1.98 20.52
CA LEU A 42 10.32 -1.85 19.17
C LEU A 42 9.85 -0.43 18.86
N LEU A 43 9.76 -0.14 17.57
CA LEU A 43 9.35 1.14 17.02
C LEU A 43 8.09 0.98 16.17
N ASP A 44 7.14 1.88 16.37
CA ASP A 44 6.14 2.20 15.36
C ASP A 44 6.59 3.50 14.69
N LEU A 45 6.70 3.50 13.36
CA LEU A 45 7.15 4.64 12.59
C LEU A 45 6.06 5.05 11.60
N ALA A 46 5.94 6.35 11.38
CA ALA A 46 5.08 6.92 10.36
C ALA A 46 5.87 8.00 9.60
N PHE A 47 5.81 7.93 8.27
CA PHE A 47 6.26 8.97 7.37
C PHE A 47 5.04 9.70 6.79
N HIS A 48 5.14 11.01 6.72
CA HIS A 48 4.23 11.88 6.00
C HIS A 48 5.06 12.79 5.09
N GLY A 49 4.77 12.87 3.80
CA GLY A 49 5.50 13.71 2.85
C GLY A 49 5.31 13.24 1.41
N ASP A 50 6.10 13.78 0.49
CA ASP A 50 6.10 13.36 -0.92
C ASP A 50 6.55 11.89 -1.06
N SER A 51 5.95 11.20 -2.02
CA SER A 51 5.97 9.73 -2.20
C SER A 51 6.96 9.21 -3.25
N PHE A 52 7.56 10.12 -4.03
CA PHE A 52 8.37 9.75 -5.19
C PHE A 52 9.86 10.07 -5.01
N ASP A 53 10.73 9.12 -5.30
CA ASP A 53 12.18 9.26 -5.28
C ASP A 53 12.76 8.91 -6.66
N GLU A 54 13.23 9.93 -7.38
CA GLU A 54 13.75 9.78 -8.75
C GLU A 54 15.14 9.11 -8.78
N PHE A 55 15.91 9.18 -7.68
CA PHE A 55 17.32 8.78 -7.65
C PHE A 55 17.61 7.74 -6.57
N PRO A 56 16.97 6.55 -6.60
CA PRO A 56 17.04 5.58 -5.50
C PRO A 56 18.44 4.96 -5.27
N ASP A 57 19.33 5.06 -6.25
CA ASP A 57 20.71 4.55 -6.15
C ASP A 57 21.72 5.62 -5.66
N GLU A 58 21.31 6.87 -5.56
CA GLU A 58 22.13 7.98 -5.11
C GLU A 58 21.92 8.25 -3.61
N PRO A 59 22.91 8.80 -2.87
CA PRO A 59 22.66 9.29 -1.52
C PRO A 59 21.53 10.33 -1.50
N PRO A 60 20.76 10.47 -0.41
CA PRO A 60 19.74 11.50 -0.28
C PRO A 60 20.33 12.88 -0.57
N GLY A 61 19.91 13.49 -1.68
CA GLY A 61 20.36 14.81 -2.12
C GLY A 61 19.80 15.90 -1.22
N MET A 62 20.49 17.04 -1.16
CA MET A 62 20.08 18.22 -0.37
C MET A 62 19.83 19.41 -1.31
N ASP A 63 19.23 19.13 -2.46
CA ASP A 63 18.88 20.10 -3.50
C ASP A 63 17.37 20.05 -3.79
N GLU A 64 16.87 21.09 -4.48
CA GLU A 64 15.45 21.27 -4.74
C GLU A 64 14.83 20.18 -5.64
N ASP A 65 15.65 19.48 -6.41
CA ASP A 65 15.22 18.40 -7.31
C ASP A 65 15.12 17.04 -6.60
N SER A 66 15.60 16.96 -5.34
CA SER A 66 15.64 15.73 -4.55
C SER A 66 14.48 15.63 -3.57
N ASN A 67 13.82 14.45 -3.50
CA ASN A 67 12.94 14.13 -2.38
C ASN A 67 13.77 13.64 -1.17
N HIS A 68 14.57 14.55 -0.58
CA HIS A 68 15.39 14.27 0.60
C HIS A 68 14.61 13.62 1.74
N PRO A 69 13.38 14.08 2.10
CA PRO A 69 12.67 13.52 3.24
C PRO A 69 12.35 12.03 3.10
N LEU A 70 11.83 11.62 1.95
CA LEU A 70 11.55 10.21 1.69
C LEU A 70 12.85 9.42 1.59
N ALA A 71 13.79 9.90 0.77
CA ALA A 71 15.07 9.24 0.53
C ALA A 71 15.83 8.97 1.83
N ALA A 72 15.97 9.97 2.69
CA ALA A 72 16.66 9.85 3.98
C ALA A 72 15.92 8.91 4.95
N PHE A 73 14.59 8.89 4.94
CA PHE A 73 13.82 7.96 5.77
C PHE A 73 13.95 6.52 5.30
N LEU A 74 13.89 6.25 3.98
CA LEU A 74 14.08 4.92 3.43
C LEU A 74 15.51 4.43 3.65
N ASP A 75 16.52 5.28 3.47
CA ASP A 75 17.92 4.94 3.78
C ASP A 75 18.11 4.62 5.27
N TRP A 76 17.49 5.41 6.16
CA TRP A 76 17.51 5.11 7.60
C TRP A 76 16.87 3.76 7.91
N LEU A 77 15.75 3.43 7.27
CA LEU A 77 15.08 2.13 7.42
C LEU A 77 15.89 0.96 6.86
N ALA A 78 16.67 1.19 5.79
CA ALA A 78 17.47 0.18 5.12
C ALA A 78 18.64 -0.35 5.97
N GLU A 79 19.00 0.35 7.05
CA GLU A 79 19.98 -0.10 8.03
C GLU A 79 19.49 -1.34 8.80
N PRO A 80 20.17 -2.51 8.72
CA PRO A 80 19.68 -3.76 9.30
C PRO A 80 19.39 -3.67 10.81
N HIS A 81 20.20 -2.87 11.51
CA HIS A 81 20.09 -2.72 12.95
C HIS A 81 18.91 -1.82 13.38
N HIS A 82 18.41 -0.96 12.47
CA HIS A 82 17.16 -0.21 12.60
C HIS A 82 15.97 -1.10 12.23
N ALA A 83 16.00 -1.73 11.04
CA ALA A 83 14.92 -2.56 10.51
C ALA A 83 14.44 -3.64 11.49
N ARG A 84 15.37 -4.33 12.18
CA ARG A 84 15.06 -5.35 13.21
C ARG A 84 14.27 -4.83 14.42
N ARG A 85 14.17 -3.51 14.60
CA ARG A 85 13.42 -2.86 15.69
C ARG A 85 12.05 -2.38 15.24
N VAL A 86 11.77 -2.35 13.94
CA VAL A 86 10.52 -1.82 13.41
C VAL A 86 9.41 -2.86 13.59
N ARG A 87 8.30 -2.44 14.20
CA ARG A 87 7.08 -3.22 14.42
C ARG A 87 5.93 -2.75 13.55
N SER A 88 5.84 -1.46 13.27
CA SER A 88 4.82 -0.87 12.40
C SER A 88 5.45 0.18 11.50
N LEU A 89 5.04 0.20 10.24
CA LEU A 89 5.38 1.22 9.26
C LEU A 89 4.11 1.79 8.64
N ARG A 90 4.06 3.11 8.52
CA ARG A 90 2.99 3.84 7.86
C ARG A 90 3.58 4.91 6.94
N PHE A 91 3.09 4.99 5.72
CA PHE A 91 3.44 6.00 4.73
C PHE A 91 2.17 6.75 4.33
N THR A 92 2.21 8.08 4.41
CA THR A 92 1.10 8.96 4.01
C THR A 92 1.70 10.22 3.40
N GLY A 93 0.89 11.08 2.80
CA GLY A 93 1.36 12.34 2.24
C GLY A 93 0.22 13.28 1.93
N PRO A 94 0.52 14.51 1.53
CA PRO A 94 -0.46 15.38 0.91
C PRO A 94 -0.99 14.77 -0.40
N ASP A 95 -2.14 15.22 -0.86
CA ASP A 95 -2.68 14.89 -2.19
C ASP A 95 -1.91 15.68 -3.27
N GLU A 96 -0.63 15.34 -3.39
CA GLU A 96 0.30 15.91 -4.34
C GLU A 96 0.86 14.80 -5.22
N GLY A 97 1.03 15.13 -6.49
CA GLY A 97 1.31 14.14 -7.52
C GLY A 97 1.32 14.77 -8.90
N GLY A 98 1.65 13.95 -9.90
CA GLY A 98 1.72 14.34 -11.30
C GLY A 98 0.74 13.53 -12.14
N ASN A 99 0.08 14.18 -13.10
CA ASN A 99 -0.83 13.52 -14.05
C ASN A 99 -1.96 12.71 -13.40
N GLY A 100 -2.47 13.18 -12.25
CA GLY A 100 -3.53 12.49 -11.50
C GLY A 100 -3.07 11.29 -10.70
N MET A 101 -1.75 11.13 -10.48
CA MET A 101 -1.15 9.99 -9.79
C MET A 101 -0.22 10.43 -8.67
N ARG A 102 -0.20 9.67 -7.58
CA ARG A 102 0.74 9.79 -6.46
C ARG A 102 1.49 8.46 -6.28
N PRO A 103 2.60 8.25 -7.00
CA PRO A 103 3.36 7.01 -6.94
C PRO A 103 4.26 6.93 -5.71
N TRP A 104 4.09 5.87 -4.93
CA TRP A 104 4.96 5.48 -3.83
C TRP A 104 6.08 4.57 -4.33
N THR A 105 7.32 5.04 -4.18
CA THR A 105 8.54 4.29 -4.54
C THR A 105 9.23 3.73 -3.31
N PHE A 106 9.75 2.51 -3.42
CA PHE A 106 10.43 1.80 -2.32
C PHE A 106 11.77 1.21 -2.75
N ASP A 107 12.28 1.62 -3.90
CA ASP A 107 13.48 1.09 -4.55
C ASP A 107 14.70 1.14 -3.64
N ARG A 108 14.86 2.22 -2.86
CA ARG A 108 15.91 2.31 -1.82
C ARG A 108 15.87 1.15 -0.82
N LEU A 109 14.69 0.70 -0.41
CA LEU A 109 14.58 -0.46 0.49
C LEU A 109 14.84 -1.76 -0.25
N LEU A 110 14.31 -1.89 -1.47
CA LEU A 110 14.38 -3.12 -2.27
C LEU A 110 15.80 -3.41 -2.79
N ASN A 111 16.57 -2.36 -3.08
CA ASN A 111 17.98 -2.42 -3.52
C ASN A 111 18.95 -2.75 -2.38
N ARG A 112 18.46 -2.85 -1.14
CA ARG A 112 19.28 -3.11 0.06
C ARG A 112 18.96 -4.49 0.62
N ASP A 113 19.97 -5.11 1.23
CA ASP A 113 19.76 -6.40 1.91
C ASP A 113 19.21 -6.18 3.33
N VAL A 114 17.95 -5.74 3.39
CA VAL A 114 17.24 -5.46 4.65
C VAL A 114 16.09 -6.44 4.85
N VAL A 115 15.86 -6.84 6.11
CA VAL A 115 14.72 -7.67 6.52
C VAL A 115 14.12 -7.09 7.79
N PHE A 116 12.80 -6.88 7.76
CA PHE A 116 12.02 -6.40 8.89
C PHE A 116 11.47 -7.57 9.70
N GLU A 117 12.35 -8.24 10.46
CA GLU A 117 12.05 -9.47 11.22
C GLU A 117 10.93 -9.36 12.26
N ARG A 118 10.53 -8.13 12.62
CA ARG A 118 9.55 -7.86 13.68
C ARG A 118 8.38 -7.02 13.20
N LEU A 119 8.33 -6.67 11.91
CA LEU A 119 7.24 -5.87 11.35
C LEU A 119 5.96 -6.69 11.35
N ARG A 120 4.90 -6.09 11.87
CA ARG A 120 3.55 -6.66 12.00
C ARG A 120 2.52 -5.91 11.19
N HIS A 121 2.74 -4.61 10.97
CA HIS A 121 1.82 -3.72 10.26
C HIS A 121 2.58 -2.88 9.24
N PHE A 122 2.09 -2.88 8.01
CA PHE A 122 2.61 -2.06 6.91
C PHE A 122 1.42 -1.37 6.25
N GLU A 123 1.47 -0.04 6.19
CA GLU A 123 0.43 0.78 5.61
C GLU A 123 1.03 1.80 4.66
N VAL A 124 0.45 1.88 3.46
CA VAL A 124 0.63 3.00 2.55
C VAL A 124 -0.75 3.64 2.33
N GLY A 125 -0.79 4.97 2.41
CA GLY A 125 -2.02 5.74 2.35
C GLY A 125 -2.85 5.40 1.13
N LEU A 126 -4.10 5.02 1.40
CA LEU A 126 -5.14 4.80 0.39
C LEU A 126 -5.57 6.14 -0.22
N THR A 127 -6.13 6.09 -1.42
CA THR A 127 -6.78 7.23 -2.07
C THR A 127 -8.12 7.47 -1.40
N ASP A 128 -8.37 8.72 -0.98
CA ASP A 128 -9.68 9.17 -0.51
C ASP A 128 -10.57 9.57 -1.70
N GLY A 129 -11.90 9.48 -1.54
CA GLY A 129 -12.84 9.89 -2.59
C GLY A 129 -12.80 11.40 -2.90
N ALA A 130 -12.15 12.21 -2.05
CA ALA A 130 -11.91 13.63 -2.29
C ALA A 130 -10.52 13.95 -2.89
N ASP A 131 -9.64 12.96 -3.04
CA ASP A 131 -8.29 13.16 -3.57
C ASP A 131 -8.34 13.38 -5.10
N HIS A 132 -7.53 14.31 -5.59
CA HIS A 132 -7.29 14.53 -7.02
C HIS A 132 -6.35 13.47 -7.60
N ASN A 133 -5.37 12.99 -6.83
CA ASN A 133 -4.39 12.04 -7.30
C ASN A 133 -4.66 10.63 -6.77
N LEU A 134 -4.62 9.65 -7.67
CA LEU A 134 -4.68 8.25 -7.31
C LEU A 134 -3.35 7.81 -6.68
N SER A 135 -3.38 7.44 -5.41
CA SER A 135 -2.28 6.81 -4.71
C SER A 135 -2.00 5.44 -5.36
N VAL A 136 -0.74 5.14 -5.67
CA VAL A 136 -0.31 3.83 -6.18
C VAL A 136 1.06 3.44 -5.62
N ILE A 137 1.34 2.15 -5.58
CA ILE A 137 2.69 1.61 -5.39
C ILE A 137 3.31 1.51 -6.78
N ALA A 138 4.47 2.12 -6.97
CA ALA A 138 5.20 2.09 -8.22
C ALA A 138 6.26 0.97 -8.23
N SER A 139 6.58 0.53 -9.44
CA SER A 139 7.73 -0.33 -9.73
C SER A 139 8.90 0.50 -10.24
N ALA A 140 10.10 -0.07 -10.16
CA ALA A 140 11.32 0.55 -10.67
C ALA A 140 11.22 0.89 -12.17
N ASP A 141 10.53 0.02 -12.93
CA ASP A 141 10.45 0.09 -14.39
C ASP A 141 9.25 0.89 -14.90
N ASP A 142 8.19 1.03 -14.10
CA ASP A 142 6.96 1.75 -14.45
C ASP A 142 6.29 2.37 -13.21
N TRP A 143 6.21 3.70 -13.19
CA TRP A 143 5.62 4.47 -12.09
C TRP A 143 4.09 4.40 -12.05
N PHE A 144 3.46 3.84 -13.09
CA PHE A 144 2.02 3.60 -13.16
C PHE A 144 1.64 2.15 -12.84
N SER A 145 2.62 1.30 -12.49
CA SER A 145 2.36 -0.12 -12.22
C SER A 145 3.00 -0.58 -10.92
N GLU A 146 2.32 -1.48 -10.22
CA GLU A 146 2.85 -2.15 -9.04
C GLU A 146 4.01 -3.09 -9.38
N GLY A 147 3.99 -3.74 -10.55
CA GLY A 147 5.11 -4.47 -11.13
C GLY A 147 5.80 -5.52 -10.23
N GLY A 148 5.14 -6.04 -9.20
CA GLY A 148 5.72 -6.98 -8.22
C GLY A 148 6.42 -6.33 -7.02
N THR A 149 6.39 -5.00 -6.88
CA THR A 149 6.94 -4.26 -5.73
C THR A 149 6.40 -4.78 -4.41
N LEU A 150 5.10 -5.06 -4.28
CA LEU A 150 4.46 -5.62 -3.10
C LEU A 150 4.95 -7.04 -2.80
N ALA A 151 5.19 -7.87 -3.82
CA ALA A 151 5.74 -9.21 -3.64
C ALA A 151 7.18 -9.12 -3.07
N ALA A 152 7.99 -8.20 -3.62
CA ALA A 152 9.34 -7.93 -3.16
C ALA A 152 9.37 -7.36 -1.73
N LEU A 153 8.49 -6.40 -1.41
CA LEU A 153 8.32 -5.85 -0.06
C LEU A 153 7.90 -6.94 0.93
N LEU A 154 6.90 -7.76 0.59
CA LEU A 154 6.42 -8.85 1.44
C LEU A 154 7.55 -9.84 1.78
N ALA A 155 8.45 -10.13 0.83
CA ALA A 155 9.61 -10.98 1.06
C ALA A 155 10.58 -10.40 2.12
N ARG A 156 10.63 -9.07 2.30
CA ARG A 156 11.42 -8.41 3.36
C ARG A 156 10.71 -8.39 4.71
N MET A 157 9.44 -8.82 4.80
CA MET A 157 8.60 -8.64 5.98
C MET A 157 8.02 -9.98 6.49
N PRO A 158 8.85 -10.99 6.82
CA PRO A 158 8.41 -12.38 7.03
C PRO A 158 7.44 -12.59 8.19
N THR A 159 7.27 -11.60 9.06
CA THR A 159 6.37 -11.65 10.23
C THR A 159 5.11 -10.80 10.08
N LEU A 160 4.89 -10.19 8.91
CA LEU A 160 3.82 -9.23 8.68
C LEU A 160 2.44 -9.88 8.88
N ARG A 161 1.56 -9.17 9.59
CA ARG A 161 0.22 -9.64 9.97
C ARG A 161 -0.89 -8.85 9.29
N SER A 162 -0.65 -7.58 9.00
CA SER A 162 -1.60 -6.68 8.36
C SER A 162 -0.88 -5.81 7.33
N MET A 163 -1.48 -5.72 6.15
CA MET A 163 -1.01 -4.90 5.03
C MET A 163 -2.18 -4.05 4.51
N ILE A 164 -1.95 -2.75 4.37
CA ILE A 164 -2.88 -1.78 3.77
C ILE A 164 -2.12 -1.08 2.63
N VAL A 165 -2.58 -1.20 1.39
CA VAL A 165 -1.84 -0.69 0.22
C VAL A 165 -2.76 -0.15 -0.86
N PRO A 166 -2.37 0.92 -1.58
CA PRO A 166 -3.20 1.54 -2.62
C PRO A 166 -3.03 0.88 -4.00
N SER A 167 -2.64 -0.39 -4.05
CA SER A 167 -2.47 -1.11 -5.32
C SER A 167 -2.82 -2.59 -5.18
N ALA A 168 -3.34 -3.17 -6.27
CA ALA A 168 -3.47 -4.60 -6.40
C ALA A 168 -2.09 -5.23 -6.66
N PRO A 169 -1.67 -6.23 -5.87
CA PRO A 169 -0.44 -6.96 -6.17
C PRO A 169 -0.61 -7.91 -7.36
N ASN A 170 0.47 -8.10 -8.12
CA ASN A 170 0.53 -9.11 -9.19
C ASN A 170 0.57 -10.57 -8.67
N GLU A 171 0.69 -11.54 -9.59
CA GLU A 171 0.71 -12.98 -9.27
C GLU A 171 1.84 -13.40 -8.31
N GLU A 172 3.01 -12.75 -8.36
CA GLU A 172 4.18 -13.10 -7.56
C GLU A 172 3.93 -12.90 -6.05
N PHE A 173 3.03 -11.98 -5.68
CA PHE A 173 2.62 -11.79 -4.29
C PHE A 173 1.91 -13.02 -3.73
N PHE A 174 1.30 -13.84 -4.58
CA PHE A 174 0.55 -15.02 -4.17
C PHE A 174 1.41 -16.30 -4.19
N ASP A 175 2.64 -16.21 -4.68
CA ASP A 175 3.59 -17.30 -4.82
C ASP A 175 4.71 -17.27 -3.78
N GLY A 176 5.11 -18.43 -3.28
CA GLY A 176 6.22 -18.55 -2.32
C GLY A 176 5.86 -19.28 -1.03
N PRO A 177 6.72 -19.21 0.00
CA PRO A 177 6.52 -19.94 1.25
C PRO A 177 5.33 -19.39 2.03
N PRO A 178 4.70 -20.22 2.90
CA PRO A 178 3.61 -19.78 3.76
C PRO A 178 3.97 -18.53 4.56
N HIS A 179 3.10 -17.53 4.49
CA HIS A 179 3.28 -16.21 5.09
C HIS A 179 2.18 -15.92 6.13
N PRO A 180 2.53 -15.36 7.31
CA PRO A 180 1.60 -15.15 8.43
C PRO A 180 0.58 -14.01 8.27
N LEU A 181 0.38 -13.50 7.04
CA LEU A 181 -0.53 -12.38 6.77
C LEU A 181 -1.96 -12.79 7.13
N SER A 182 -2.60 -12.00 7.98
CA SER A 182 -3.92 -12.29 8.53
C SER A 182 -5.00 -11.29 8.10
N SER A 183 -4.61 -10.08 7.71
CA SER A 183 -5.50 -9.03 7.23
C SER A 183 -4.85 -8.32 6.04
N LEU A 184 -5.59 -8.17 4.96
CA LEU A 184 -5.17 -7.48 3.74
C LEU A 184 -6.25 -6.49 3.34
N GLN A 185 -5.88 -5.21 3.25
CA GLN A 185 -6.70 -4.17 2.66
C GLN A 185 -5.99 -3.60 1.45
N LEU A 186 -6.69 -3.54 0.31
CA LEU A 186 -6.12 -2.99 -0.91
C LEU A 186 -7.14 -2.22 -1.75
N GLN A 187 -6.63 -1.26 -2.50
CA GLN A 187 -7.31 -0.61 -3.61
C GLN A 187 -6.67 -1.05 -4.92
N CYS A 188 -7.45 -1.45 -5.91
CA CYS A 188 -6.91 -1.90 -7.18
C CYS A 188 -6.18 -0.79 -7.95
N GLY A 189 -6.56 0.48 -7.76
CA GLY A 189 -5.94 1.59 -8.44
C GLY A 189 -6.19 1.51 -9.95
N LEU A 190 -5.14 1.34 -10.76
CA LEU A 190 -5.26 1.35 -12.22
C LEU A 190 -5.65 -0.01 -12.84
N ALA A 191 -5.47 -1.12 -12.12
CA ALA A 191 -5.74 -2.47 -12.59
C ALA A 191 -6.01 -3.41 -11.40
N HIS A 192 -6.90 -4.39 -11.56
CA HIS A 192 -7.20 -5.34 -10.48
C HIS A 192 -6.19 -6.50 -10.36
N GLU A 193 -5.24 -6.62 -11.29
CA GLU A 193 -4.14 -7.62 -11.32
C GLU A 193 -4.57 -9.06 -11.02
N ASN A 194 -5.81 -9.41 -11.38
CA ASN A 194 -6.44 -10.70 -11.06
C ASN A 194 -6.34 -11.10 -9.57
N VAL A 195 -6.22 -10.14 -8.65
CA VAL A 195 -5.99 -10.35 -7.21
C VAL A 195 -6.90 -11.40 -6.61
N ILE A 196 -8.20 -11.34 -6.92
CA ILE A 196 -9.21 -12.24 -6.36
C ILE A 196 -8.98 -13.68 -6.84
N THR A 197 -8.72 -13.86 -8.13
CA THR A 197 -8.41 -15.17 -8.73
C THR A 197 -7.10 -15.73 -8.19
N ASN A 198 -6.06 -14.91 -8.11
CA ASN A 198 -4.74 -15.32 -7.60
C ASN A 198 -4.84 -15.72 -6.12
N LEU A 199 -5.56 -14.95 -5.31
CA LEU A 199 -5.80 -15.27 -3.90
C LEU A 199 -6.61 -16.56 -3.71
N ALA A 200 -7.62 -16.79 -4.56
CA ALA A 200 -8.44 -18.00 -4.53
C ALA A 200 -7.58 -19.27 -4.74
N ARG A 201 -6.57 -19.18 -5.60
CA ARG A 201 -5.69 -20.31 -5.96
C ARG A 201 -4.47 -20.44 -5.04
N SER A 202 -4.11 -19.37 -4.33
CA SER A 202 -2.94 -19.35 -3.47
C SER A 202 -3.12 -20.18 -2.19
N SER A 203 -2.04 -20.85 -1.79
CA SER A 203 -1.88 -21.44 -0.46
C SER A 203 -0.93 -20.65 0.45
N ARG A 204 -0.37 -19.53 -0.06
CA ARG A 204 0.67 -18.74 0.61
C ARG A 204 0.20 -18.14 1.93
N PHE A 205 -1.09 -17.80 2.09
CA PHE A 205 -1.59 -17.10 3.28
C PHE A 205 -2.48 -18.01 4.14
N PRO A 206 -1.94 -18.99 4.90
CA PRO A 206 -2.72 -19.93 5.72
C PRO A 206 -3.50 -19.24 6.86
N GLU A 207 -3.09 -18.04 7.26
CA GLU A 207 -3.67 -17.29 8.37
C GLU A 207 -4.58 -16.13 7.95
N LEU A 208 -4.80 -15.91 6.64
CA LEU A 208 -5.66 -14.82 6.16
C LEU A 208 -7.11 -15.01 6.63
N ARG A 209 -7.63 -13.99 7.35
CA ARG A 209 -8.98 -13.94 7.90
C ARG A 209 -9.81 -12.78 7.36
N GLU A 210 -9.14 -11.70 6.97
CA GLU A 210 -9.80 -10.48 6.53
C GLU A 210 -9.24 -10.04 5.18
N LEU A 211 -10.16 -9.80 4.25
CA LEU A 211 -9.89 -9.13 2.99
C LEU A 211 -10.82 -7.93 2.88
N ASP A 212 -10.24 -6.74 2.69
CA ASP A 212 -10.95 -5.52 2.32
C ASP A 212 -10.46 -5.08 0.94
N HIS A 213 -11.28 -5.34 -0.07
CA HIS A 213 -10.95 -5.18 -1.48
C HIS A 213 -11.79 -4.05 -2.07
N THR A 214 -11.09 -3.07 -2.66
CA THR A 214 -11.71 -1.89 -3.28
C THR A 214 -11.37 -1.85 -4.76
N GLU A 215 -12.41 -1.84 -5.60
CA GLU A 215 -12.30 -1.62 -7.04
C GLU A 215 -12.36 -0.12 -7.36
N MET A 216 -11.45 0.63 -6.73
CA MET A 216 -11.35 2.08 -6.93
C MET A 216 -10.60 2.35 -8.24
N HIS A 217 -11.28 2.98 -9.18
CA HIS A 217 -10.74 3.38 -10.47
C HIS A 217 -11.06 4.86 -10.73
N ASP A 218 -10.26 5.51 -11.58
CA ASP A 218 -10.52 6.88 -12.02
C ASP A 218 -11.95 7.01 -12.61
N PRO A 219 -12.83 7.86 -12.05
CA PRO A 219 -14.19 8.05 -12.54
C PRO A 219 -14.26 8.49 -14.00
N GLY A 220 -13.30 9.30 -14.46
CA GLY A 220 -13.21 9.73 -15.86
C GLY A 220 -12.98 8.53 -16.77
N ARG A 221 -12.02 7.68 -16.41
CA ARG A 221 -11.73 6.43 -17.11
C ARG A 221 -12.93 5.49 -17.16
N VAL A 222 -13.63 5.31 -16.04
CA VAL A 222 -14.82 4.43 -15.99
C VAL A 222 -15.95 4.96 -16.87
N ALA A 223 -16.18 6.27 -16.89
CA ALA A 223 -17.25 6.88 -17.67
C ALA A 223 -17.05 6.76 -19.19
N GLU A 224 -15.80 6.76 -19.65
CA GLU A 224 -15.44 6.69 -21.07
C GLU A 224 -15.11 5.26 -21.55
N ALA A 225 -14.97 4.31 -20.62
CA ALA A 225 -14.59 2.94 -20.93
C ALA A 225 -15.66 2.18 -21.74
N SER A 226 -15.21 1.44 -22.73
CA SER A 226 -16.00 0.45 -23.44
C SER A 226 -16.36 -0.75 -22.55
N ALA A 227 -17.32 -1.56 -22.99
CA ALA A 227 -17.70 -2.77 -22.26
C ALA A 227 -16.59 -3.85 -22.18
N GLU A 228 -15.53 -3.73 -22.98
CA GLU A 228 -14.34 -4.59 -22.89
C GLU A 228 -13.37 -4.04 -21.85
N GLU A 229 -13.07 -2.74 -21.89
CA GLU A 229 -12.22 -2.07 -20.89
C GLU A 229 -12.83 -2.14 -19.48
N LEU A 230 -14.16 -2.03 -19.34
CA LEU A 230 -14.81 -2.22 -18.04
C LEU A 230 -14.59 -3.62 -17.46
N ARG A 231 -14.45 -4.65 -18.30
CA ARG A 231 -14.12 -6.01 -17.84
C ARG A 231 -12.67 -6.17 -17.42
N GLU A 232 -11.78 -5.29 -17.90
CA GLU A 232 -10.38 -5.24 -17.47
C GLU A 232 -10.19 -4.38 -16.20
N LEU A 233 -11.16 -3.53 -15.89
CA LEU A 233 -11.15 -2.72 -14.67
C LEU A 233 -11.75 -3.48 -13.49
N PHE A 234 -12.92 -4.09 -13.67
CA PHE A 234 -13.68 -4.73 -12.61
C PHE A 234 -13.52 -6.25 -12.60
N THR A 235 -13.42 -6.81 -11.41
CA THR A 235 -13.35 -8.26 -11.19
C THR A 235 -14.72 -8.89 -11.45
N ASP A 236 -14.73 -9.90 -12.31
CA ASP A 236 -15.92 -10.71 -12.59
C ASP A 236 -16.43 -11.48 -11.36
N VAL A 237 -17.75 -11.71 -11.31
CA VAL A 237 -18.40 -12.46 -10.22
C VAL A 237 -17.83 -13.88 -10.06
N GLU A 238 -17.43 -14.50 -11.17
CA GLU A 238 -16.84 -15.83 -11.21
C GLU A 238 -15.57 -15.93 -10.36
N ALA A 239 -14.75 -14.87 -10.32
CA ALA A 239 -13.54 -14.84 -9.50
C ALA A 239 -13.88 -14.79 -8.00
N PHE A 240 -14.85 -13.96 -7.60
CA PHE A 240 -15.32 -13.93 -6.21
C PHE A 240 -15.95 -15.27 -5.81
N GLU A 241 -16.69 -15.88 -6.73
CA GLU A 241 -17.27 -17.20 -6.57
C GLU A 241 -16.20 -18.31 -6.40
N GLU A 242 -15.09 -18.21 -7.13
CA GLU A 242 -13.90 -19.05 -6.95
C GLU A 242 -13.29 -18.83 -5.56
N LEU A 243 -13.02 -17.56 -5.19
CA LEU A 243 -12.46 -17.19 -3.90
C LEU A 243 -13.28 -17.74 -2.74
N VAL A 244 -14.59 -17.48 -2.72
CA VAL A 244 -15.49 -17.87 -1.63
C VAL A 244 -15.55 -19.40 -1.44
N ARG A 245 -15.40 -20.17 -2.52
CA ARG A 245 -15.40 -21.65 -2.47
C ARG A 245 -14.02 -22.24 -2.19
N SER A 246 -12.94 -21.50 -2.46
CA SER A 246 -11.56 -21.92 -2.26
C SER A 246 -11.21 -22.20 -0.78
N PRO A 247 -10.11 -22.93 -0.50
CA PRO A 247 -9.60 -23.08 0.86
C PRO A 247 -9.32 -21.75 1.56
N THR A 248 -8.92 -20.71 0.84
CA THR A 248 -8.70 -19.36 1.38
C THR A 248 -10.02 -18.69 1.76
N GLY A 249 -11.02 -18.68 0.88
CA GLY A 249 -12.33 -18.10 1.19
C GLY A 249 -13.04 -18.81 2.34
N ARG A 250 -12.86 -20.13 2.50
CA ARG A 250 -13.38 -20.88 3.65
C ARG A 250 -12.75 -20.49 4.99
N ARG A 251 -11.57 -19.85 4.97
CA ARG A 251 -10.86 -19.39 6.15
C ARG A 251 -11.13 -17.92 6.47
N LEU A 252 -11.56 -17.13 5.50
CA LEU A 252 -11.97 -15.74 5.72
C LEU A 252 -13.14 -15.68 6.69
N SER A 253 -13.02 -14.84 7.72
CA SER A 253 -14.13 -14.44 8.58
C SER A 253 -14.83 -13.19 8.07
N ARG A 254 -14.11 -12.33 7.34
CA ARG A 254 -14.62 -11.07 6.81
C ARG A 254 -14.12 -10.82 5.39
N LEU A 255 -15.05 -10.47 4.51
CA LEU A 255 -14.81 -10.00 3.15
C LEU A 255 -15.57 -8.69 2.95
N VAL A 256 -14.83 -7.59 2.76
CA VAL A 256 -15.39 -6.30 2.38
C VAL A 256 -15.13 -6.10 0.90
N LEU A 257 -16.20 -5.83 0.15
CA LEU A 257 -16.17 -5.53 -1.27
C LEU A 257 -16.62 -4.09 -1.45
N ARG A 258 -15.75 -3.22 -1.97
CA ARG A 258 -16.02 -1.80 -2.16
C ARG A 258 -15.95 -1.45 -3.64
N GLY A 259 -16.92 -0.67 -4.12
CA GLY A 259 -16.94 -0.21 -5.51
C GLY A 259 -17.20 -1.31 -6.54
N THR A 260 -17.49 -2.55 -6.12
CA THR A 260 -17.72 -3.66 -7.07
C THR A 260 -19.01 -3.48 -7.86
N THR A 261 -19.04 -3.98 -9.08
CA THR A 261 -20.23 -3.97 -9.96
C THR A 261 -21.24 -5.09 -9.66
N LEU A 262 -21.05 -5.83 -8.56
CA LEU A 262 -21.88 -6.98 -8.20
C LEU A 262 -23.32 -6.58 -7.86
N THR A 263 -24.27 -7.28 -8.46
CA THR A 263 -25.69 -7.16 -8.15
C THR A 263 -26.03 -7.80 -6.80
N GLU A 264 -27.17 -7.40 -6.22
CA GLU A 264 -27.70 -8.00 -4.99
C GLU A 264 -27.89 -9.53 -5.11
N GLU A 265 -28.33 -10.02 -6.28
CA GLU A 265 -28.49 -11.46 -6.53
C GLU A 265 -27.14 -12.20 -6.48
N GLN A 266 -26.11 -11.62 -7.10
CA GLN A 266 -24.74 -12.16 -7.08
C GLN A 266 -24.16 -12.14 -5.67
N LEU A 267 -24.28 -11.03 -4.94
CA LEU A 267 -23.88 -10.94 -3.53
C LEU A 267 -24.60 -12.00 -2.66
N GLY A 268 -25.90 -12.21 -2.91
CA GLY A 268 -26.68 -13.28 -2.28
C GLY A 268 -26.17 -14.68 -2.63
N SER A 269 -25.71 -14.90 -3.86
CA SER A 269 -25.08 -16.17 -4.30
C SER A 269 -23.79 -16.43 -3.54
N LEU A 270 -22.90 -15.42 -3.45
CA LEU A 270 -21.65 -15.49 -2.70
C LEU A 270 -21.89 -15.84 -1.23
N HIS A 271 -22.83 -15.16 -0.57
CA HIS A 271 -23.15 -15.44 0.82
C HIS A 271 -23.70 -16.87 1.01
N ARG A 272 -24.58 -17.35 0.12
CA ARG A 272 -25.06 -18.75 0.17
C ARG A 272 -23.94 -19.77 -0.02
N ALA A 273 -22.94 -19.45 -0.84
CA ALA A 273 -21.80 -20.33 -1.06
C ALA A 273 -20.91 -20.46 0.19
N ASN A 274 -20.82 -19.42 1.03
CA ASN A 274 -20.12 -19.45 2.31
C ASN A 274 -20.89 -18.68 3.41
N PRO A 275 -21.91 -19.30 4.04
CA PRO A 275 -22.77 -18.62 5.01
C PRO A 275 -22.06 -18.16 6.30
N GLY A 276 -20.88 -18.72 6.60
CA GLY A 276 -20.07 -18.33 7.76
C GLY A 276 -19.22 -17.08 7.53
N LEU A 277 -19.13 -16.59 6.29
CA LEU A 277 -18.38 -15.39 5.93
C LEU A 277 -19.21 -14.13 6.21
N GLN A 278 -18.64 -13.18 6.94
CA GLN A 278 -19.19 -11.84 7.01
C GLN A 278 -18.88 -11.11 5.69
N LEU A 279 -19.84 -11.13 4.77
CA LEU A 279 -19.78 -10.42 3.50
C LEU A 279 -20.36 -9.01 3.68
N ILE A 280 -19.55 -7.99 3.42
CA ILE A 280 -19.96 -6.58 3.47
C ILE A 280 -19.75 -5.98 2.09
N HIS A 281 -20.82 -5.45 1.50
CA HIS A 281 -20.72 -4.66 0.27
C HIS A 281 -20.85 -3.18 0.62
N VAL A 282 -19.89 -2.39 0.17
CA VAL A 282 -19.89 -0.93 0.29
C VAL A 282 -19.97 -0.36 -1.11
N PRO A 283 -21.15 0.10 -1.57
CA PRO A 283 -21.23 0.78 -2.85
C PRO A 283 -20.39 2.05 -2.79
N GLU A 284 -19.69 2.36 -3.88
CA GLU A 284 -18.92 3.59 -3.98
C GLU A 284 -19.81 4.67 -4.62
N GLU A 285 -20.09 5.71 -3.85
CA GLU A 285 -20.72 6.93 -4.36
C GLU A 285 -19.59 7.85 -4.81
N HIS A 286 -19.31 7.89 -6.11
CA HIS A 286 -18.29 8.80 -6.65
C HIS A 286 -18.70 10.25 -6.38
N GLY A 287 -17.82 11.01 -5.70
CA GLY A 287 -17.91 12.46 -5.68
C GLY A 287 -17.65 13.01 -7.08
N TYR A 288 -18.37 14.07 -7.46
CA TYR A 288 -18.10 14.78 -8.72
C TYR A 288 -17.35 16.07 -8.40
N HIS A 289 -16.23 16.31 -9.08
CA HIS A 289 -15.62 17.62 -9.11
C HIS A 289 -16.53 18.56 -9.92
N ILE A 290 -16.94 19.66 -9.31
CA ILE A 290 -17.56 20.79 -10.02
C ILE A 290 -16.44 21.80 -10.27
N SER A 291 -15.96 21.86 -11.51
CA SER A 291 -15.05 22.92 -11.98
C SER A 291 -15.81 24.15 -12.43
#